data_AF-A0A521C1Q8-F1
#
_entry.id   AF-A0A521C1Q8-F1
#
_cell.length_a   1.000
_cell.length_b   1.000
_cell.length_c   1.000
_cell.angle_alpha   90.00
_cell.angle_beta   90.00
_cell.angle_gamma   90.00
#
_symmetry.space_group_name_H-M   'P 1'
#
loop_
_entity.id
_entity.type
_entity.pdbx_description
1 polymer ?
#
loop_
_entity_poly.entity_id
_entity_poly.type
_entity_poly.pdbx_seq_one_letter_code
_entity_poly.pdbx_strand_id
1 'polypeptide(L)'
;MKEMFIESIKNLFKKPATVKYPEEPSPPPPNYRGLIVYKEELCIFCTRCEMVCPPGSIKFTSSSDGSKKFHYNPYLCIYCGECVRACPKQGCLTQIEDVAPPATHEEVPNWDKIEGISKS
;
A
#
# COMPACT_ATOMS: atom_id res chain seq x y z
N MET A 1 32.20 29.20 -15.92
CA MET A 1 33.06 28.63 -14.85
C MET A 1 33.00 29.42 -13.54
N LYS A 2 33.18 30.74 -13.54
CA LYS A 2 33.22 31.56 -12.31
C LYS A 2 31.94 31.46 -11.45
N GLU A 3 30.76 31.54 -12.08
CA GLU A 3 29.46 31.41 -11.41
C GLU A 3 29.24 30.02 -10.77
N MET A 4 29.57 28.95 -11.49
CA MET A 4 29.51 27.59 -10.94
C MET A 4 30.39 27.41 -9.70
N PHE A 5 31.58 28.01 -9.70
CA PHE A 5 32.50 27.90 -8.57
C PHE A 5 31.97 28.62 -7.33
N ILE A 6 31.40 29.81 -7.52
CA ILE A 6 30.74 30.58 -6.45
C ILE A 6 29.57 29.79 -5.86
N GLU A 7 28.76 29.15 -6.70
CA GLU A 7 27.57 28.42 -6.24
C GLU A 7 27.90 27.10 -5.54
N SER A 8 28.97 26.43 -5.97
CA SER A 8 29.53 25.27 -5.25
C SER A 8 30.02 25.66 -3.84
N ILE A 9 30.70 26.80 -3.69
CA ILE A 9 31.13 27.28 -2.38
C ILE A 9 29.91 27.63 -1.51
N LYS A 10 28.91 28.33 -2.05
CA LYS A 10 27.68 28.65 -1.28
C LYS A 10 26.93 27.39 -0.83
N ASN A 11 26.86 26.36 -1.66
CA ASN A 11 26.17 25.12 -1.32
C ASN A 11 26.93 24.29 -0.26
N LEU A 12 28.27 24.38 -0.21
CA LEU A 12 29.07 23.71 0.83
C LEU A 12 28.73 24.17 2.25
N PHE A 13 28.34 25.44 2.41
CA PHE A 13 27.95 26.02 3.70
C PHE A 13 26.45 25.90 4.02
N LYS A 14 25.62 25.36 3.12
CA LYS A 14 24.21 25.10 3.39
C LYS A 14 24.04 23.76 4.11
N LYS A 15 22.92 23.60 4.82
CA LYS A 15 22.56 22.30 5.39
C LYS A 15 22.35 21.27 4.27
N PRO A 16 22.70 19.99 4.50
CA PRO A 16 22.46 18.94 3.52
C PRO A 16 20.96 18.78 3.26
N ALA A 17 20.59 18.55 2.00
CA ALA A 17 19.20 18.30 1.62
C ALA A 17 18.71 16.88 2.00
N THR A 18 19.61 16.02 2.49
CA THR A 18 19.32 14.63 2.85
C THR A 18 18.69 14.52 4.24
N VAL A 19 17.78 13.56 4.39
CA VAL A 19 17.27 13.11 5.69
C VAL A 19 18.08 11.89 6.15
N LYS A 20 18.37 11.77 7.45
CA LYS A 20 19.10 10.62 8.01
C LYS A 20 18.18 9.41 8.19
N TYR A 21 17.81 8.76 7.10
CA TYR A 21 17.08 7.50 7.19
C TYR A 21 18.02 6.37 7.65
N PRO A 22 17.63 5.48 8.60
CA PRO A 22 16.32 5.32 9.23
C PRO A 22 16.13 6.04 10.59
N GLU A 23 17.12 6.78 11.08
CA GLU A 23 17.05 7.48 12.39
C GLU A 23 15.93 8.55 12.41
N GLU A 24 15.76 9.26 11.31
CA GLU A 24 14.71 10.25 11.08
C GLU A 24 13.77 9.76 9.96
N PRO A 25 12.48 9.54 10.23
CA PRO A 25 11.54 9.13 9.20
C PRO A 25 11.33 10.26 8.19
N SER A 26 11.19 9.90 6.92
CA SER A 26 10.84 10.88 5.88
C SER A 26 9.40 11.38 6.12
N PRO A 27 9.16 12.69 6.20
CA PRO A 27 7.82 13.21 6.40
C PRO A 27 6.96 12.91 5.15
N PRO A 28 5.82 12.22 5.28
CA PRO A 28 4.92 12.01 4.16
C PRO A 28 4.31 13.35 3.72
N PRO A 29 4.10 13.57 2.41
CA PRO A 29 3.36 14.73 1.93
C PRO A 29 1.90 14.68 2.37
N PRO A 30 1.18 15.82 2.41
CA PRO A 30 -0.26 15.82 2.69
C PRO A 30 -1.04 14.93 1.71
N ASN A 31 -2.02 14.16 2.22
CA ASN A 31 -2.79 13.20 1.44
C ASN A 31 -1.93 12.06 0.86
N TYR A 32 -0.91 11.63 1.61
CA TYR A 32 -0.09 10.51 1.19
C TYR A 32 -0.93 9.25 1.04
N ARG A 33 -0.83 8.64 -0.14
CA ARG A 33 -1.52 7.39 -0.47
C ARG A 33 -0.70 6.21 0.05
N GLY A 34 -0.81 5.95 1.34
CA GLY A 34 -0.15 4.85 2.02
C GLY A 34 -0.97 3.57 2.03
N LEU A 35 -0.87 2.84 3.14
CA LEU A 35 -1.45 1.50 3.31
C LEU A 35 -2.97 1.45 3.20
N ILE A 36 -3.46 0.31 2.72
CA ILE A 36 -4.89 -0.02 2.72
C ILE A 36 -5.23 -0.76 4.01
N VAL A 37 -6.19 -0.24 4.76
CA VAL A 37 -6.74 -0.86 5.96
C VAL A 37 -8.11 -1.41 5.65
N TYR A 38 -8.34 -2.66 6.06
CA TYR A 38 -9.59 -3.39 5.88
C TYR A 38 -10.27 -3.64 7.23
N LYS A 39 -11.55 -3.28 7.33
CA LYS A 39 -12.40 -3.57 8.49
C LYS A 39 -13.41 -4.67 8.12
N GLU A 40 -13.17 -5.87 8.61
CA GLU A 40 -13.98 -7.04 8.30
C GLU A 40 -15.44 -6.90 8.76
N GLU A 41 -15.66 -6.27 9.92
CA GLU A 41 -16.99 -6.02 10.50
C GLU A 41 -17.94 -5.22 9.61
N LEU A 42 -17.42 -4.42 8.67
CA LEU A 42 -18.20 -3.63 7.73
C LEU A 42 -18.35 -4.31 6.37
N CYS A 43 -17.58 -5.36 6.11
CA CYS A 43 -17.51 -6.00 4.80
C CYS A 43 -18.73 -6.88 4.55
N ILE A 44 -19.36 -6.66 3.40
CA ILE A 44 -20.49 -7.48 2.92
C ILE A 44 -20.06 -8.50 1.85
N PHE A 45 -18.75 -8.67 1.64
CA PHE A 45 -18.18 -9.61 0.66
C PHE A 45 -18.74 -9.47 -0.77
N CYS A 46 -18.97 -8.22 -1.21
CA CYS A 46 -19.50 -7.91 -2.55
C CYS A 46 -18.46 -8.00 -3.69
N THR A 47 -17.19 -8.34 -3.37
CA THR A 47 -16.05 -8.50 -4.30
C THR A 47 -15.75 -7.34 -5.25
N ARG A 48 -16.38 -6.17 -5.07
CA ARG A 48 -16.17 -5.00 -5.93
C ARG A 48 -14.72 -4.49 -5.92
N CYS A 49 -14.08 -4.49 -4.75
CA CYS A 49 -12.69 -4.08 -4.59
C CYS A 49 -11.69 -5.03 -5.29
N GLU A 50 -12.00 -6.32 -5.41
CA GLU A 50 -11.21 -7.27 -6.19
C GLU A 50 -11.33 -6.96 -7.70
N MET A 51 -12.55 -6.77 -8.20
CA MET A 51 -12.79 -6.52 -9.62
C MET A 51 -12.15 -5.23 -10.16
N VAL A 52 -12.07 -4.18 -9.34
CA VAL A 52 -11.50 -2.89 -9.76
C VAL A 52 -9.98 -2.81 -9.57
N CYS A 53 -9.36 -3.78 -8.88
CA CYS A 53 -7.94 -3.72 -8.53
C CYS A 53 -7.08 -4.00 -9.77
N PRO A 54 -6.34 -3.02 -10.33
CA PRO A 54 -5.55 -3.24 -11.54
C PRO A 54 -4.46 -4.31 -11.41
N PRO A 55 -3.66 -4.35 -10.31
CA PRO A 55 -2.66 -5.41 -10.13
C PRO A 55 -3.25 -6.71 -9.56
N GLY A 56 -4.56 -6.76 -9.28
CA GLY A 56 -5.20 -7.92 -8.68
C GLY A 56 -4.71 -8.23 -7.25
N SER A 57 -4.23 -7.25 -6.49
CA SER A 57 -3.64 -7.42 -5.15
C SER A 57 -4.65 -7.73 -4.03
N ILE A 58 -5.94 -7.80 -4.36
CA ILE A 58 -7.03 -8.13 -3.43
C ILE A 58 -7.72 -9.38 -3.95
N LYS A 59 -7.92 -10.36 -3.08
CA LYS A 59 -8.62 -11.61 -3.40
C LYS A 59 -9.59 -12.02 -2.32
N PHE A 60 -10.73 -12.56 -2.73
CA PHE A 60 -11.65 -13.25 -1.82
C PHE A 60 -11.59 -14.75 -2.04
N THR A 61 -11.52 -15.52 -0.96
CA THR A 61 -11.62 -16.99 -1.01
C THR A 61 -12.84 -17.43 -0.22
N SER A 62 -13.56 -18.44 -0.71
CA SER A 62 -14.64 -19.09 0.03
C SER A 62 -14.18 -20.47 0.45
N SER A 63 -14.32 -20.78 1.74
CA SER A 63 -14.02 -22.10 2.29
C SER A 63 -15.25 -23.00 2.21
N SER A 64 -15.05 -24.31 2.36
CA SER A 64 -16.14 -25.31 2.30
C SER A 64 -17.18 -25.17 3.42
N ASP A 65 -16.83 -24.51 4.52
CA ASP A 65 -17.73 -24.15 5.63
C ASP A 65 -18.59 -22.91 5.33
N GLY A 66 -18.46 -22.31 4.13
CA GLY A 66 -19.15 -21.09 3.73
C GLY A 66 -18.49 -19.81 4.25
N SER A 67 -17.37 -19.90 4.98
CA SER A 67 -16.62 -18.73 5.43
C SER A 67 -15.94 -18.04 4.25
N LYS A 68 -16.00 -16.72 4.21
CA LYS A 68 -15.32 -15.89 3.21
C LYS A 68 -14.15 -15.19 3.86
N LYS A 69 -12.99 -15.21 3.22
CA LYS A 69 -11.78 -14.52 3.68
C LYS A 69 -11.33 -13.47 2.67
N PHE A 70 -10.92 -12.32 3.18
CA PHE A 70 -10.28 -11.25 2.41
C PHE A 70 -8.76 -11.42 2.49
N HIS A 71 -8.10 -11.39 1.34
CA HIS A 71 -6.66 -11.42 1.20
C HIS A 71 -6.19 -10.14 0.52
N TYR A 72 -5.12 -9.55 1.05
CA TYR A 72 -4.50 -8.36 0.48
C TYR A 72 -2.99 -8.51 0.47
N ASN A 73 -2.39 -8.26 -0.69
CA ASN A 73 -0.94 -8.25 -0.86
C ASN A 73 -0.44 -6.81 -1.04
N PRO A 74 0.20 -6.20 -0.03
CA PRO A 74 0.74 -4.85 -0.15
C PRO A 74 1.90 -4.76 -1.16
N TYR A 75 2.61 -5.86 -1.45
CA TYR A 75 3.74 -5.89 -2.39
C TYR A 75 3.31 -5.92 -3.86
N LEU A 76 2.06 -6.30 -4.13
CA LEU A 76 1.45 -6.17 -5.46
C LEU A 76 0.64 -4.87 -5.60
N CYS A 77 0.28 -4.25 -4.48
CA CYS A 77 -0.56 -3.05 -4.48
C CYS A 77 0.21 -1.84 -5.04
N ILE A 78 -0.39 -1.16 -6.01
CA ILE A 78 0.15 0.11 -6.56
C ILE A 78 -0.40 1.35 -5.84
N TYR A 79 -1.10 1.15 -4.70
CA TYR A 79 -1.65 2.19 -3.84
C TYR A 79 -2.52 3.24 -4.56
N CYS A 80 -3.22 2.82 -5.62
CA CYS A 80 -4.04 3.72 -6.43
C CYS A 80 -5.29 4.27 -5.71
N GLY A 81 -5.84 3.53 -4.73
CA GLY A 81 -7.04 3.91 -3.97
C GLY A 81 -8.38 3.50 -4.62
N GLU A 82 -8.37 2.83 -5.77
CA GLU A 82 -9.60 2.43 -6.47
C GLU A 82 -10.49 1.48 -5.65
N CYS A 83 -9.89 0.60 -4.85
CA CYS A 83 -10.62 -0.31 -3.97
C CYS A 83 -11.42 0.45 -2.88
N VAL A 84 -10.86 1.54 -2.35
CA VAL A 84 -11.51 2.43 -1.38
C VAL A 84 -12.67 3.16 -2.05
N ARG A 85 -12.43 3.73 -3.25
CA ARG A 85 -13.44 4.47 -4.02
C ARG A 85 -14.62 3.58 -4.45
N ALA A 86 -14.35 2.35 -4.83
CA ALA A 86 -15.36 1.43 -5.34
C ALA A 86 -16.15 0.70 -4.24
N CYS A 87 -15.69 0.74 -2.99
CA CYS A 87 -16.36 0.05 -1.89
C CYS A 87 -17.71 0.73 -1.57
N PRO A 88 -18.84 -0.01 -1.60
CA PRO A 88 -20.15 0.57 -1.28
C PRO A 88 -20.33 0.84 0.23
N LYS A 89 -19.51 0.21 1.09
CA LYS A 89 -19.51 0.41 2.53
C LYS A 89 -18.42 1.39 2.92
N GLN A 90 -18.82 2.62 3.20
CA GLN A 90 -17.91 3.67 3.65
C GLN A 90 -17.15 3.23 4.89
N GLY A 91 -15.83 3.43 4.89
CA GLY A 91 -14.95 3.06 6.01
C GLY A 91 -14.58 1.57 6.10
N CYS A 92 -15.14 0.69 5.24
CA CYS A 92 -14.74 -0.72 5.19
C CYS A 92 -13.31 -0.89 4.66
N LEU A 93 -12.95 -0.09 3.66
CA LEU A 93 -11.59 0.05 3.16
C LEU A 93 -11.21 1.52 3.29
N THR A 94 -10.05 1.79 3.87
CA THR A 94 -9.50 3.14 4.02
C THR A 94 -8.05 3.15 3.60
N GLN A 95 -7.59 4.28 3.06
CA GLN A 95 -6.18 4.50 2.77
C GLN A 95 -5.60 5.42 3.84
N ILE A 96 -4.62 4.93 4.59
CA ILE A 96 -3.94 5.69 5.65
C ILE A 96 -2.62 6.27 5.13
N GLU A 97 -2.08 7.26 5.83
CA GLU A 97 -0.83 7.93 5.46
C GLU A 97 0.44 7.16 5.91
N ASP A 98 0.27 5.97 6.46
CA ASP A 98 1.38 5.13 6.90
C ASP A 98 2.07 4.43 5.71
N VAL A 99 3.38 4.28 5.84
CA VAL A 99 4.22 3.60 4.86
C VAL A 99 4.24 2.10 5.15
N ALA A 100 4.31 1.27 4.11
CA ALA A 100 4.47 -0.17 4.29
C ALA A 100 5.78 -0.48 5.03
N PRO A 101 5.75 -1.31 6.09
CA PRO A 101 6.98 -1.76 6.72
C PRO A 101 7.80 -2.60 5.73
N PRO A 102 9.13 -2.63 5.86
CA PRO A 102 9.93 -3.62 5.17
C PRO A 102 9.44 -5.01 5.60
N ALA A 103 9.17 -5.91 4.65
CA ALA A 103 8.91 -7.31 4.97
C ALA A 103 10.03 -8.20 4.44
N THR A 104 10.19 -9.29 5.16
CA THR A 104 10.94 -10.47 4.76
C THR A 104 10.07 -11.37 3.88
N HIS A 105 10.69 -12.28 3.13
CA HIS A 105 9.97 -13.24 2.27
C HIS A 105 9.02 -14.16 3.07
N GLU A 106 9.23 -14.31 4.37
CA GLU A 106 8.41 -15.15 5.25
C GLU A 106 7.09 -14.48 5.64
N GLU A 107 7.07 -13.15 5.71
CA GLU A 107 5.90 -12.34 6.08
C GLU A 107 4.98 -12.07 4.87
N VAL A 108 5.50 -12.21 3.65
CA VAL A 108 4.70 -12.05 2.42
C VAL A 108 3.78 -13.26 2.24
N PRO A 109 2.46 -13.07 2.15
CA PRO A 109 1.54 -14.17 1.86
C PRO A 109 1.92 -14.88 0.57
N ASN A 110 1.88 -16.22 0.58
CA ASN A 110 2.11 -17.00 -0.64
C ASN A 110 0.95 -16.75 -1.62
N TRP A 111 1.17 -15.83 -2.55
CA TRP A 111 0.15 -15.32 -3.43
C TRP A 111 -0.29 -16.36 -4.48
N ASP A 112 0.63 -17.19 -4.95
CA ASP A 112 0.35 -18.25 -5.93
C ASP A 112 -0.72 -19.23 -5.41
N LYS A 113 -0.65 -19.57 -4.11
CA LYS A 113 -1.66 -20.43 -3.47
C LYS A 113 -3.03 -19.76 -3.40
N ILE A 114 -3.07 -18.46 -3.09
CA ILE A 114 -4.32 -17.70 -2.97
C ILE A 114 -4.98 -17.56 -4.35
N GLU A 115 -4.20 -17.29 -5.40
CA GLU A 115 -4.72 -17.24 -6.76
C GLU A 115 -5.30 -18.57 -7.21
N GLY A 116 -4.66 -19.69 -6.87
CA GLY A 116 -5.15 -21.03 -7.16
C GLY A 116 -6.52 -21.31 -6.54
N ILE A 117 -6.73 -20.89 -5.28
CA ILE A 117 -8.01 -21.05 -4.57
C ILE A 117 -9.10 -20.11 -5.12
N SER A 118 -8.72 -18.90 -5.55
CA SER A 118 -9.70 -17.94 -6.08
C SER A 118 -10.28 -18.33 -7.45
N LYS A 119 -9.57 -19.19 -8.20
CA LYS A 119 -9.95 -19.62 -9.56
C LYS A 119 -10.74 -20.94 -9.57
N SER A 120 -10.85 -21.64 -8.43
CA SER A 120 -11.61 -22.89 -8.25
C SER A 120 -13.04 -22.62 -7.79
#